data_AF-A0A7J8G8X5-F1
#
_entry.id   AF-A0A7J8G8X5-F1
#
_cell.length_a   1.000
_cell.length_b   1.000
_cell.length_c   1.000
_cell.angle_alpha   90.00
_cell.angle_beta   90.00
_cell.angle_gamma   90.00
#
_symmetry.space_group_name_H-M   'P 1'
#
loop_
_entity.id
_entity.type
_entity.pdbx_description
1 polymer ?
#
loop_
_entity_poly.entity_id
_entity_poly.type
_entity_poly.pdbx_seq_one_letter_code
_entity_poly.pdbx_strand_id
1 'polypeptide(L)'
;MPIAHEFSPDVVLVSAGFDAVEGHLSPLGGYSVTARCFGHLTRQLMTLAGGRVVLALEGGHDLTAICDASEACVSALLSVELQPLDETVLQQKPNINAVATLEKVIEIQSKHWSCVQRFASGLGRSLREAQAGETEEAETVSAMALLSVGAEQAQAAAAREQSPRPAEEPMEQEPAL
;
A
#
# COMPACT_ATOMS: atom_id res chain seq x y z
N MET A 1 5.34 6.25 -1.18
CA MET A 1 4.02 6.15 -0.51
C MET A 1 4.10 6.02 1.02
N PRO A 2 4.92 5.16 1.65
CA PRO A 2 4.90 4.97 3.10
C PRO A 2 5.02 6.28 3.91
N ILE A 3 6.06 7.07 3.62
CA ILE A 3 6.27 8.39 4.24
C ILE A 3 5.09 9.32 3.98
N ALA A 4 4.56 9.36 2.75
CA ALA A 4 3.47 10.26 2.40
C ALA A 4 2.16 9.93 3.13
N HIS A 5 1.88 8.64 3.39
CA HIS A 5 0.76 8.23 4.22
C HIS A 5 0.97 8.60 5.69
N GLU A 6 2.18 8.38 6.24
CA GLU A 6 2.48 8.78 7.63
C GLU A 6 2.44 10.31 7.81
N PHE A 7 2.90 11.07 6.81
CA PHE A 7 2.84 12.53 6.80
C PHE A 7 1.39 13.05 6.70
N SER A 8 0.49 12.32 6.04
CA SER A 8 -0.93 12.62 5.94
C SER A 8 -1.24 14.06 5.45
N PRO A 9 -0.82 14.43 4.22
CA PRO A 9 -0.94 15.80 3.73
C PRO A 9 -2.39 16.23 3.50
N ASP A 10 -2.64 17.53 3.66
CA ASP A 10 -3.93 18.15 3.28
C ASP A 10 -4.05 18.43 1.79
N VAL A 11 -2.93 18.62 1.09
CA VAL A 11 -2.83 18.87 -0.36
C VAL A 11 -1.53 18.26 -0.87
N VAL A 12 -1.54 17.74 -2.11
CA VAL A 12 -0.34 17.25 -2.80
C VAL A 12 -0.05 18.17 -3.99
N LEU A 13 1.16 18.72 -4.02
CA LEU A 13 1.69 19.47 -5.16
C LEU A 13 2.81 18.65 -5.81
N VAL A 14 2.74 18.47 -7.13
CA VAL A 14 3.71 17.69 -7.89
C VAL A 14 4.38 18.60 -8.90
N SER A 15 5.68 18.81 -8.74
CA SER A 15 6.57 19.31 -9.78
C SER A 15 6.75 18.21 -10.82
N ALA A 16 5.94 18.22 -11.86
CA ALA A 16 5.78 17.16 -12.84
C ALA A 16 6.73 17.36 -14.04
N GLY A 17 7.97 16.90 -13.89
CA GLY A 17 8.92 16.77 -15.00
C GLY A 17 8.77 15.41 -15.71
N PHE A 18 8.79 15.42 -17.04
CA PHE A 18 8.65 14.22 -17.89
C PHE A 18 9.94 13.85 -18.63
N ASP A 19 11.08 14.38 -18.21
CA ASP A 19 12.42 14.07 -18.73
C ASP A 19 12.92 12.65 -18.39
N ALA A 20 12.27 11.96 -17.45
CA ALA A 20 12.50 10.54 -17.18
C ALA A 20 11.81 9.59 -18.19
N VAL A 21 10.90 10.11 -19.03
CA VAL A 21 10.22 9.32 -20.04
C VAL A 21 11.21 8.92 -21.14
N GLU A 22 11.06 7.71 -21.68
CA GLU A 22 11.83 7.24 -22.83
C GLU A 22 11.82 8.26 -23.98
N GLY A 23 12.96 8.43 -24.65
CA GLY A 23 13.18 9.44 -25.70
C GLY A 23 14.13 10.56 -25.27
N HIS A 24 14.27 10.80 -23.96
CA HIS A 24 15.24 11.76 -23.43
C HIS A 24 16.62 11.12 -23.26
N LEU A 25 17.55 11.45 -24.16
CA LEU A 25 18.93 10.96 -24.09
C LEU A 25 19.75 11.72 -23.02
N SER A 26 20.81 11.07 -22.54
CA SER A 26 21.83 11.73 -21.72
C SER A 26 22.43 12.92 -22.48
N PRO A 27 22.68 14.09 -21.83
CA PRO A 27 22.66 14.32 -20.37
C PRO A 27 21.34 14.85 -19.80
N LEU A 28 20.32 15.10 -20.63
CA LEU A 28 19.06 15.71 -20.19
C LEU A 28 18.11 14.72 -19.51
N GLY A 29 18.28 13.43 -19.79
CA GLY A 29 17.55 12.33 -19.16
C GLY A 29 18.41 11.07 -19.09
N GLY A 30 18.02 10.03 -19.81
CA GLY A 30 18.70 8.73 -19.84
C GLY A 30 17.93 7.63 -19.10
N TYR A 31 16.68 7.90 -18.73
CA TYR A 31 15.74 6.91 -18.22
C TYR A 31 14.77 6.45 -19.31
N SER A 32 14.10 5.34 -19.04
CA SER A 32 13.16 4.69 -19.96
C SER A 32 11.84 4.42 -19.25
N VAL A 33 11.33 5.40 -18.51
CA VAL A 33 10.00 5.30 -17.89
C VAL A 33 8.96 5.47 -19.00
N THR A 34 7.90 4.67 -19.00
CA THR A 34 6.82 4.84 -19.97
C THR A 34 5.90 5.98 -19.53
N ALA A 35 5.35 6.72 -20.49
CA ALA A 35 4.31 7.73 -20.21
C ALA A 35 3.14 7.16 -19.39
N ARG A 36 2.72 5.93 -19.69
CA ARG A 36 1.67 5.21 -18.94
C ARG A 36 2.00 5.07 -17.45
N CYS A 37 3.27 4.85 -17.10
CA CYS A 37 3.70 4.74 -15.70
C CYS A 37 3.40 6.02 -14.90
N PHE A 38 3.55 7.21 -15.51
CA PHE A 38 3.20 8.48 -14.86
C PHE A 38 1.71 8.59 -14.50
N GLY A 39 0.83 8.01 -15.32
CA GLY A 39 -0.59 7.87 -14.97
C GLY A 39 -0.80 7.03 -13.71
N HIS A 40 -0.11 5.88 -13.59
CA HIS A 40 -0.16 5.01 -12.40
C HIS A 40 0.42 5.68 -11.15
N LEU A 41 1.53 6.42 -11.29
CA LEU A 41 2.11 7.23 -10.20
C LEU A 41 1.14 8.32 -9.74
N THR A 42 0.49 9.01 -10.69
CA THR A 42 -0.54 10.02 -10.40
C THR A 42 -1.71 9.39 -9.64
N ARG A 43 -2.17 8.20 -10.05
CA ARG A 43 -3.24 7.48 -9.36
C ARG A 43 -2.86 7.11 -7.92
N GLN A 44 -1.61 6.71 -7.66
CA GLN A 44 -1.14 6.47 -6.30
C GLN A 44 -1.19 7.74 -5.45
N LEU A 45 -0.77 8.88 -5.98
CA LEU A 45 -0.83 10.16 -5.25
C LEU A 45 -2.27 10.61 -4.96
N MET A 46 -3.23 10.31 -5.84
CA MET A 46 -4.65 10.62 -5.62
C MET A 46 -5.26 9.87 -4.43
N THR A 47 -4.62 8.83 -3.91
CA THR A 47 -5.04 8.16 -2.66
C THR A 47 -4.77 9.01 -1.41
N LEU A 48 -3.94 10.04 -1.52
CA LEU A 48 -3.59 10.98 -0.45
C LEU A 48 -4.50 12.21 -0.48
N ALA A 49 -4.54 12.98 0.61
CA ALA A 49 -5.20 14.28 0.67
C ALA A 49 -6.66 14.29 0.17
N GLY A 50 -7.36 13.16 0.23
CA GLY A 50 -8.70 13.00 -0.37
C GLY A 50 -8.75 13.35 -1.86
N GLY A 51 -7.67 13.10 -2.61
CA GLY A 51 -7.58 13.39 -4.05
C GLY A 51 -7.22 14.83 -4.41
N ARG A 52 -6.89 15.70 -3.43
CA ARG A 52 -6.45 17.07 -3.69
C ARG A 52 -5.00 17.10 -4.18
N VAL A 53 -4.82 16.76 -5.45
CA VAL A 53 -3.53 16.68 -6.13
C VAL A 53 -3.50 17.69 -7.28
N VAL A 54 -2.43 18.48 -7.35
CA VAL A 54 -2.15 19.39 -8.47
C VAL A 54 -0.80 19.05 -9.06
N LEU A 55 -0.75 18.85 -10.38
CA LEU A 55 0.48 18.65 -11.14
C LEU A 55 0.80 19.94 -11.89
N ALA A 56 2.03 20.44 -11.75
CA ALA A 56 2.55 21.57 -12.50
C ALA A 56 3.70 21.08 -13.39
N LEU A 57 3.61 21.32 -14.70
CA LEU A 57 4.63 20.90 -15.67
C LEU A 57 5.97 21.62 -15.37
N GLU A 58 7.05 20.85 -15.36
CA GLU A 58 8.42 21.35 -15.15
C GLU A 58 9.29 21.02 -16.38
N GLY A 59 10.16 20.00 -16.28
CA GLY A 59 11.02 19.54 -17.36
C GLY A 59 10.33 18.60 -18.36
N GLY A 60 11.00 18.35 -19.47
CA GLY A 60 10.51 17.53 -20.58
C GLY A 60 10.75 18.23 -21.90
N HIS A 61 11.50 17.59 -22.79
CA HIS A 61 12.02 18.19 -24.02
C HIS A 61 11.55 17.46 -25.28
N ASP A 62 11.36 16.15 -25.19
CA ASP A 62 10.76 15.38 -26.28
C ASP A 62 9.25 15.62 -26.31
N LEU A 63 8.76 16.19 -27.41
CA LEU A 63 7.36 16.62 -27.54
C LEU A 63 6.38 15.45 -27.45
N THR A 64 6.75 14.27 -27.95
CA THR A 64 5.89 13.09 -27.90
C THR A 64 5.81 12.60 -26.46
N ALA A 65 6.95 12.45 -25.81
CA ALA A 65 7.05 12.01 -24.43
C ALA A 65 6.27 12.90 -23.45
N ILE A 66 6.39 14.24 -23.58
CA ILE A 66 5.64 15.16 -22.71
C ILE A 66 4.13 15.10 -22.98
N CYS A 67 3.71 14.96 -24.25
CA CYS A 67 2.30 14.86 -24.60
C CYS A 67 1.69 13.58 -24.05
N ASP A 68 2.32 12.43 -24.30
CA ASP A 68 1.84 11.13 -23.85
C ASP A 68 1.78 11.04 -22.32
N ALA A 69 2.80 11.57 -21.63
CA ALA A 69 2.83 11.57 -20.16
C ALA A 69 1.79 12.53 -19.57
N SER A 70 1.61 13.71 -20.18
CA SER A 70 0.56 14.66 -19.78
C SER A 70 -0.83 14.05 -19.96
N GLU A 71 -1.07 13.38 -21.08
CA GLU A 71 -2.34 12.67 -21.33
C GLU A 71 -2.58 11.58 -20.29
N ALA A 72 -1.58 10.77 -19.97
CA ALA A 72 -1.69 9.71 -18.97
C ALA A 72 -2.00 10.28 -17.56
N CYS A 73 -1.34 11.37 -17.17
CA CYS A 73 -1.58 12.05 -15.90
C CYS A 73 -2.99 12.66 -15.83
N VAL A 74 -3.41 13.39 -16.87
CA VAL A 74 -4.74 14.01 -16.92
C VAL A 74 -5.84 12.95 -16.93
N SER A 75 -5.64 11.85 -17.66
CA SER A 75 -6.55 10.69 -17.66
C SER A 75 -6.70 10.10 -16.26
N ALA A 76 -5.60 9.96 -15.51
CA ALA A 76 -5.64 9.52 -14.12
C ALA A 76 -6.43 10.49 -13.22
N LEU A 77 -6.19 11.80 -13.34
CA LEU A 77 -6.90 12.84 -12.57
C LEU A 77 -8.41 12.84 -12.85
N LEU A 78 -8.81 12.61 -14.10
CA LEU A 78 -10.21 12.44 -14.51
C LEU A 78 -10.81 11.10 -14.09
N SER A 79 -10.05 10.27 -13.37
CA SER A 79 -10.44 8.93 -12.93
C SER A 79 -10.74 7.96 -14.08
N VAL A 80 -10.25 8.22 -15.29
CA VAL A 80 -10.34 7.28 -16.42
C VAL A 80 -9.59 6.01 -16.06
N GLU A 81 -10.15 4.85 -16.44
CA GLU A 81 -9.50 3.57 -16.24
C GLU A 81 -8.16 3.55 -16.98
N LEU A 82 -7.08 3.33 -16.22
CA LEU A 82 -5.74 3.31 -16.77
C LEU A 82 -5.49 1.96 -17.43
N GLN A 83 -4.88 1.99 -18.60
CA GLN A 83 -4.36 0.76 -19.20
C GLN A 83 -3.40 0.07 -18.23
N PRO A 84 -3.50 -1.26 -18.07
CA PRO A 84 -2.54 -2.02 -17.28
C PRO A 84 -1.11 -1.79 -17.75
N LEU A 85 -0.17 -1.86 -16.82
CA LEU A 85 1.25 -1.96 -17.18
C LEU A 85 1.51 -3.34 -17.77
N ASP A 86 2.49 -3.43 -18.66
CA ASP A 86 2.85 -4.68 -19.32
C ASP A 86 3.33 -5.71 -18.29
N GLU A 87 2.97 -6.99 -18.46
CA GLU A 87 3.35 -8.05 -17.51
C GLU A 87 4.86 -8.15 -17.30
N THR A 88 5.64 -7.87 -18.34
CA THR A 88 7.09 -7.83 -18.27
C THR A 88 7.58 -6.79 -17.25
N VAL A 89 6.97 -5.61 -17.22
CA VAL A 89 7.27 -4.54 -16.26
C VAL A 89 6.83 -4.95 -14.84
N LEU A 90 5.65 -5.56 -14.72
CA LEU A 90 5.12 -6.00 -13.42
C LEU A 90 5.98 -7.08 -12.75
N GLN A 91 6.62 -7.94 -13.56
CA GLN A 91 7.51 -9.01 -13.10
C GLN A 91 8.98 -8.57 -13.01
N GLN A 92 9.33 -7.42 -13.59
CA GLN A 92 10.69 -6.91 -13.57
C GLN A 92 11.10 -6.49 -12.16
N LYS A 93 12.25 -6.99 -11.71
CA LYS A 93 12.86 -6.56 -10.45
C LYS A 93 13.58 -5.22 -10.66
N PRO A 94 13.56 -4.31 -9.67
CA PRO A 94 14.40 -3.13 -9.70
C PRO A 94 15.88 -3.52 -9.88
N ASN A 95 16.63 -2.76 -10.68
CA ASN A 95 18.05 -3.02 -10.85
C ASN A 95 18.84 -2.77 -9.55
N ILE A 96 20.05 -3.33 -9.46
CA ILE A 96 20.85 -3.28 -8.23
C ILE A 96 21.19 -1.85 -7.79
N ASN A 97 21.39 -0.91 -8.72
CA ASN A 97 21.68 0.48 -8.39
C ASN A 97 20.46 1.17 -7.77
N ALA A 98 19.25 0.87 -8.28
CA ALA A 98 18.00 1.37 -7.72
C ALA A 98 17.75 0.80 -6.31
N VAL A 99 17.99 -0.50 -6.12
CA VAL A 99 17.90 -1.14 -4.79
C VAL A 99 18.87 -0.50 -3.81
N ALA A 100 20.16 -0.39 -4.15
CA ALA A 100 21.16 0.23 -3.28
C ALA A 100 20.83 1.69 -2.93
N THR A 101 20.25 2.43 -3.88
CA THR A 101 19.79 3.80 -3.64
C THR A 101 18.65 3.83 -2.62
N LEU A 102 17.65 2.94 -2.78
CA LEU A 102 16.51 2.85 -1.86
C LEU A 102 16.93 2.39 -0.46
N GLU A 103 17.84 1.42 -0.36
CA GLU A 103 18.42 0.99 0.91
C GLU A 103 19.07 2.16 1.64
N LYS A 104 19.85 2.98 0.92
CA LYS A 104 20.50 4.14 1.52
C LYS A 104 19.50 5.21 1.97
N VAL A 105 18.47 5.45 1.17
CA VAL A 105 17.38 6.38 1.53
C VAL A 105 16.65 5.89 2.78
N ILE A 106 16.34 4.59 2.88
CA ILE A 106 15.68 4.00 4.05
C ILE A 106 16.58 4.11 5.28
N GLU A 107 17.88 3.80 5.17
CA GLU A 107 18.85 3.96 6.26
C GLU A 107 18.81 5.38 6.85
N ILE A 108 18.84 6.39 5.98
CA ILE A 108 18.84 7.81 6.38
C ILE A 108 17.47 8.20 6.96
N GLN A 109 16.39 7.91 6.25
CA GLN A 109 15.04 8.37 6.59
C GLN A 109 14.42 7.60 7.76
N SER A 110 14.90 6.39 8.08
CA SER A 110 14.42 5.59 9.21
C SER A 110 14.58 6.26 10.57
N LYS A 111 15.44 7.28 10.66
CA LYS A 111 15.62 8.13 11.84
C LYS A 111 14.44 9.08 12.08
N HIS A 112 13.66 9.36 11.04
CA HIS A 112 12.56 10.32 11.05
C HIS A 112 11.20 9.67 10.77
N TRP A 113 11.19 8.58 10.01
CA TRP A 113 9.98 7.90 9.55
C TRP A 113 10.07 6.41 9.87
N SER A 114 9.32 5.98 10.88
CA SER A 114 9.37 4.58 11.31
C SER A 114 8.73 3.64 10.28
N CYS A 115 7.77 4.12 9.48
CA CYS A 115 7.09 3.30 8.47
C CYS A 115 8.05 2.66 7.47
N VAL A 116 9.15 3.33 7.12
CA VAL A 116 10.06 2.86 6.05
C VAL A 116 10.84 1.60 6.42
N GLN A 117 11.05 1.34 7.72
CA GLN A 117 11.79 0.17 8.19
C GLN A 117 11.10 -1.14 7.80
N ARG A 118 9.76 -1.14 7.78
CA ARG A 118 8.95 -2.30 7.41
C ARG A 118 9.12 -2.72 5.95
N PHE A 119 9.48 -1.78 5.09
CA PHE A 119 9.61 -2.01 3.65
C PHE A 119 11.04 -2.38 3.22
N ALA A 120 12.02 -2.34 4.14
CA ALA A 120 13.42 -2.64 3.84
C ALA A 120 13.61 -4.08 3.34
N SER A 121 12.88 -5.05 3.89
CA SER A 121 12.95 -6.48 3.49
C SER A 121 12.28 -6.77 2.14
N GLY A 122 11.45 -5.85 1.64
CA GLY A 122 10.76 -5.96 0.36
C GLY A 122 11.56 -5.38 -0.81
N LEU A 123 12.69 -4.73 -0.55
CA LEU A 123 13.51 -4.14 -1.61
C LEU A 123 14.01 -5.23 -2.58
N GLY A 124 13.98 -4.90 -3.88
CA GLY A 124 14.38 -5.82 -4.94
C GLY A 124 13.31 -6.82 -5.37
N ARG A 125 12.14 -6.86 -4.73
CA ARG A 125 10.97 -7.59 -5.25
C ARG A 125 10.38 -6.88 -6.46
N SER A 126 9.87 -7.64 -7.41
CA SER A 126 9.01 -7.08 -8.46
C SER A 126 7.64 -6.70 -7.90
N LEU A 127 6.84 -5.95 -8.65
CA LEU A 127 5.50 -5.56 -8.20
C LEU A 127 4.62 -6.79 -7.98
N ARG A 128 4.70 -7.80 -8.85
CA ARG A 128 3.99 -9.09 -8.68
C ARG A 128 4.41 -9.82 -7.41
N GLU A 129 5.71 -9.91 -7.14
CA GLU A 129 6.22 -10.56 -5.93
C GLU A 129 5.77 -9.82 -4.66
N ALA A 130 5.75 -8.49 -4.68
CA ALA A 130 5.27 -7.69 -3.56
C ALA A 130 3.78 -7.93 -3.30
N GLN A 131 2.94 -7.89 -4.33
CA GLN A 131 1.49 -8.14 -4.21
C GLN A 131 1.15 -9.56 -3.74
N ALA A 132 1.88 -10.56 -4.21
CA ALA A 132 1.70 -11.94 -3.75
C ALA A 132 2.02 -12.07 -2.25
N GLY A 133 3.14 -11.48 -1.80
CA GLY A 133 3.51 -11.47 -0.39
C GLY A 133 2.49 -10.76 0.50
N GLU A 134 1.94 -9.62 0.05
CA GLU A 134 0.87 -8.92 0.78
C GLU A 134 -0.40 -9.76 0.92
N THR A 135 -0.73 -10.55 -0.11
CA THR A 135 -1.90 -11.44 -0.09
C THR A 135 -1.70 -12.58 0.90
N GLU A 136 -0.53 -13.23 0.87
CA GLU A 136 -0.19 -14.29 1.83
C GLU A 136 -0.17 -13.78 3.28
N GLU A 137 0.40 -12.60 3.52
CA GLU A 137 0.36 -11.95 4.84
C GLU A 137 -1.08 -11.64 5.29
N ALA A 138 -1.93 -11.13 4.40
CA ALA A 138 -3.33 -10.87 4.73
C ALA A 138 -4.12 -12.16 5.04
N GLU A 139 -3.90 -13.23 4.28
CA GLU A 139 -4.53 -14.53 4.49
C GLU A 139 -4.09 -15.16 5.81
N THR A 140 -2.80 -15.11 6.13
CA THR A 140 -2.27 -15.63 7.40
C THR A 140 -2.81 -14.86 8.60
N VAL A 141 -2.88 -13.52 8.54
CA VAL A 141 -3.49 -12.70 9.60
C VAL A 141 -4.97 -13.04 9.77
N SER A 142 -5.70 -13.21 8.68
CA SER A 142 -7.12 -13.62 8.70
C SER A 142 -7.30 -14.99 9.36
N ALA A 143 -6.47 -15.97 9.00
CA ALA A 143 -6.51 -17.30 9.60
C ALA A 143 -6.17 -17.28 11.10
N MET A 144 -5.17 -16.48 11.52
CA MET A 144 -4.83 -16.31 12.93
C MET A 144 -5.98 -15.67 13.73
N ALA A 145 -6.67 -14.68 13.16
CA ALA A 145 -7.84 -14.07 13.80
C ALA A 145 -8.98 -15.09 13.99
N LEU A 146 -9.25 -15.93 12.97
CA LEU A 146 -10.26 -17.00 13.05
C LEU A 146 -9.93 -18.03 14.13
N LEU A 147 -8.66 -18.40 14.29
CA LEU A 147 -8.22 -19.31 15.36
C LEU A 147 -8.37 -18.68 16.75
N SER A 148 -8.08 -17.39 16.90
CA SER A 148 -8.23 -16.66 18.17
C SER A 148 -9.69 -16.61 18.63
N VAL A 149 -10.63 -16.24 17.73
CA VAL A 149 -12.06 -16.20 18.08
C VAL A 149 -12.62 -17.59 18.38
N GLY A 150 -12.15 -18.61 17.67
CA GLY A 150 -12.52 -20.01 17.94
C GLY A 150 -12.05 -20.48 19.32
N ALA A 151 -10.84 -20.08 19.73
CA ALA A 151 -10.31 -20.37 21.06
C ALA A 151 -11.10 -19.66 22.17
N GLU A 152 -11.49 -18.40 21.98
CA GLU A 152 -12.33 -17.67 22.93
C GLU A 152 -13.73 -18.30 23.05
N GLN A 153 -14.34 -18.71 21.94
CA GLN A 153 -15.64 -19.39 21.95
C GLN A 153 -15.57 -20.75 22.65
N ALA A 154 -14.50 -21.53 22.42
CA ALA A 154 -14.28 -22.81 23.09
C ALA A 154 -14.07 -22.64 24.60
N GLN A 155 -13.31 -21.61 25.02
CA GLN A 155 -13.12 -21.26 26.43
C GLN A 155 -14.43 -20.79 27.08
N ALA A 156 -15.23 -19.97 26.38
CA ALA A 156 -16.54 -19.53 26.87
C ALA A 156 -17.55 -20.68 26.98
N ALA A 157 -17.51 -21.65 26.07
CA ALA A 157 -18.33 -22.86 26.14
C ALA A 157 -17.93 -23.74 27.33
N ALA A 158 -16.62 -23.98 27.53
CA ALA A 158 -16.11 -24.73 28.67
C ALA A 158 -16.44 -24.06 30.02
N ALA A 159 -16.40 -22.74 30.08
CA ALA A 159 -16.80 -21.98 31.28
C ALA A 159 -18.31 -22.08 31.58
N ARG A 160 -19.16 -22.21 30.55
CA ARG A 160 -20.61 -22.43 30.74
C ARG A 160 -20.94 -23.84 31.24
N GLU A 161 -20.19 -24.85 30.82
CA GLU A 161 -20.37 -26.23 31.29
C GLU A 161 -19.89 -26.45 32.73
N GLN A 162 -19.00 -25.60 33.24
CA GLN A 162 -18.48 -25.67 34.62
C GLN A 162 -19.27 -24.81 35.63
N SER A 163 -20.36 -24.15 35.21
CA SER A 163 -21.22 -23.41 36.14
C SER A 163 -21.97 -24.39 37.06
N PRO A 164 -21.87 -24.26 38.40
CA PRO A 164 -22.60 -25.14 39.32
C PRO A 164 -24.10 -24.93 39.15
N ARG A 165 -24.89 -26.02 39.11
CA ARG A 165 -26.35 -25.93 39.17
C ARG A 165 -26.76 -25.09 40.38
N PRO A 166 -27.69 -24.13 40.23
CA PRO A 166 -28.20 -23.40 41.38
C PRO A 166 -28.81 -24.41 42.37
N ALA A 167 -28.41 -24.29 43.63
CA ALA A 167 -28.91 -25.14 44.71
C ALA A 167 -30.45 -25.02 44.75
N GLU A 168 -31.13 -26.18 44.79
CA GLU A 168 -32.57 -26.25 45.05
C GLU A 168 -32.86 -25.53 46.38
N GLU A 169 -33.73 -24.53 46.33
CA GLU A 169 -34.23 -23.83 47.51
C GLU A 169 -34.96 -24.83 48.43
N PRO A 170 -34.70 -24.82 49.74
CA PRO A 170 -35.40 -25.71 50.66
C PRO A 170 -36.86 -25.25 50.79
N MET A 171 -37.80 -26.12 50.39
CA MET A 171 -39.24 -25.91 50.57
C MET A 171 -39.56 -25.61 52.04
N GLU A 172 -40.17 -24.47 52.29
CA GLU A 172 -40.81 -24.17 53.57
C GLU A 172 -41.96 -25.16 53.79
N GLN A 173 -41.91 -25.90 54.90
CA GLN A 173 -43.01 -26.76 55.34
C GLN A 173 -44.14 -25.87 55.88
N GLU A 174 -45.30 -25.89 55.21
CA GLU A 174 -46.55 -25.35 55.75
C GLU A 174 -46.96 -26.10 57.03
N PRO A 175 -47.47 -25.40 58.06
CA PRO A 175 -47.97 -26.05 59.25
C PRO A 175 -49.35 -26.66 58.99
N ALA A 176 -49.52 -27.93 59.36
CA ALA A 176 -50.79 -28.62 59.33
C ALA A 176 -51.75 -28.09 60.41
N LEU A 177 -53.00 -27.84 60.03
CA LEU A 177 -54.16 -27.70 60.91
C LEU A 177 -54.80 -29.06 61.18
#